data_AF-A0A534PH26-F1
#
_entry.id   AF-A0A534PH26-F1
#
_cell.length_a   1.000
_cell.length_b   1.000
_cell.length_c   1.000
_cell.angle_alpha   90.00
_cell.angle_beta   90.00
_cell.angle_gamma   90.00
#
_symmetry.space_group_name_H-M   'P 1'
#
loop_
_entity.id
_entity.type
_entity.pdbx_description
1 polymer ?
#
loop_
_entity_poly.entity_id
_entity_poly.type
_entity_poly.pdbx_seq_one_letter_code
_entity_poly.pdbx_strand_id
1 'polypeptide(L)' 'TPVEAPRLRDGDLVFFDTLGNGVSHVGMVIDAQNRRIIHASSSHGVTEASLADKWFQARYLGARRVVR' A
#
# COMPACT_ATOMS: atom_id res chain seq x y z
N THR A 1 3.92 -13.85 -1.15
CA THR A 1 4.54 -14.06 0.18
C THR A 1 4.28 -12.87 1.10
N PRO A 2 3.93 -13.04 2.39
CA PRO A 2 3.87 -11.92 3.35
C PRO A 2 5.19 -11.13 3.38
N VAL A 3 5.09 -9.81 3.47
CA VAL A 3 6.24 -8.91 3.59
C VAL A 3 6.05 -8.04 4.83
N GLU A 4 7.05 -8.02 5.70
CA GLU A 4 7.09 -7.09 6.83
C GLU A 4 7.42 -5.68 6.33
N ALA A 5 6.87 -4.66 7.00
CA ALA A 5 7.02 -3.26 6.57
C ALA A 5 8.48 -2.82 6.32
N PRO A 6 9.49 -3.21 7.14
CA PRO A 6 10.90 -2.86 6.87
C PRO A 6 11.51 -3.57 5.66
N ARG A 7 10.86 -4.61 5.11
CA ARG A 7 11.34 -5.42 3.98
C ARG A 7 10.59 -5.14 2.67
N LEU A 8 9.79 -4.07 2.64
CA LEU A 8 9.12 -3.61 1.43
C LEU A 8 10.13 -3.31 0.33
N ARG A 9 9.76 -3.64 -0.89
CA ARG A 9 10.49 -3.36 -2.13
C ARG A 9 9.52 -2.81 -3.16
N ASP A 10 10.07 -2.16 -4.17
CA ASP A 10 9.31 -1.72 -5.33
C ASP A 10 8.61 -2.93 -5.97
N GLY A 11 7.34 -2.75 -6.33
CA GLY A 11 6.47 -3.81 -6.84
C GLY A 11 5.73 -4.63 -5.77
N ASP A 12 6.05 -4.48 -4.48
CA ASP A 12 5.24 -5.12 -3.43
C ASP A 12 3.84 -4.51 -3.37
N LEU A 13 2.82 -5.36 -3.19
CA LEU A 13 1.44 -4.93 -3.00
C LEU A 13 1.19 -4.66 -1.52
N VAL A 14 0.58 -3.53 -1.22
CA VAL A 14 0.17 -3.10 0.12
C VAL A 14 -1.35 -3.06 0.21
N PHE A 15 -1.89 -3.54 1.33
CA PHE A 15 -3.33 -3.74 1.51
C PHE A 15 -3.84 -2.89 2.66
N PHE A 16 -5.04 -2.34 2.50
CA PHE A 16 -5.65 -1.44 3.47
C PHE A 16 -7.11 -1.81 3.77
N ASP A 17 -7.54 -1.46 4.98
CA ASP A 17 -8.94 -1.47 5.39
C ASP A 17 -9.53 -0.04 5.34
N THR A 18 -10.26 0.25 4.28
CA THR A 18 -10.95 1.53 4.08
C THR A 18 -12.43 1.48 4.43
N LEU A 19 -13.01 0.27 4.51
CA LEU A 19 -14.44 0.03 4.72
C LEU A 19 -14.78 -0.49 6.13
N GLY A 20 -13.78 -0.87 6.93
CA GLY A 20 -13.91 -1.36 8.30
C GLY A 20 -14.23 -2.86 8.41
N ASN A 21 -14.13 -3.62 7.33
CA ASN A 21 -14.48 -5.05 7.29
C ASN A 21 -13.40 -5.92 6.63
N GLY A 22 -12.15 -5.46 6.67
CA GLY A 22 -10.99 -6.17 6.13
C GLY A 22 -10.41 -5.53 4.86
N VAL A 23 -9.67 -6.31 4.09
CA VAL A 23 -8.98 -5.82 2.88
C VAL A 23 -10.01 -5.27 1.89
N SER A 24 -9.94 -3.97 1.66
CA SER A 24 -10.88 -3.25 0.79
C SER A 24 -10.19 -2.28 -0.18
N HIS A 25 -8.90 -2.03 -0.01
CA HIS A 25 -8.10 -1.21 -0.92
C HIS A 25 -6.69 -1.78 -1.10
N VAL A 26 -6.09 -1.54 -2.27
CA VAL A 26 -4.74 -2.01 -2.62
C VAL A 26 -3.95 -0.89 -3.29
N GLY A 27 -2.64 -0.87 -3.02
CA GLY A 27 -1.66 -0.07 -3.75
C GLY A 27 -0.41 -0.90 -4.03
N MET A 28 0.46 -0.37 -4.89
CA MET A 28 1.76 -0.97 -5.18
C MET A 28 2.86 0.01 -4.76
N VAL A 29 3.89 -0.50 -4.09
CA VAL A 29 5.08 0.29 -3.76
C VAL A 29 5.82 0.64 -5.04
N ILE A 30 6.09 1.93 -5.25
CA ILE A 30 6.85 2.44 -6.41
C ILE A 30 8.20 3.02 -6.00
N ASP A 31 8.35 3.34 -4.71
CA ASP A 31 9.62 3.75 -4.12
C ASP A 31 9.61 3.35 -2.63
N ALA A 32 10.28 2.25 -2.32
CA ALA A 32 10.37 1.73 -0.96
C ALA A 32 11.17 2.64 -0.01
N GLN A 33 12.16 3.37 -0.53
CA GLN A 33 13.02 4.25 0.27
C GLN A 33 12.22 5.46 0.79
N ASN A 34 11.43 6.07 -0.09
CA ASN A 34 10.56 7.21 0.24
C ASN A 34 9.15 6.78 0.66
N ARG A 35 8.90 5.47 0.76
CA ARG A 35 7.60 4.87 1.15
C ARG A 35 6.45 5.34 0.25
N ARG A 36 6.69 5.50 -1.05
CA ARG A 36 5.68 5.92 -2.02
C ARG A 36 4.95 4.73 -2.63
N ILE A 37 3.66 4.92 -2.86
CA ILE A 37 2.78 3.94 -3.51
C ILE A 37 2.01 4.59 -4.65
N ILE A 38 1.66 3.78 -5.65
CA ILE A 38 0.65 4.10 -6.65
C ILE A 38 -0.62 3.29 -6.36
N HIS A 39 -1.79 3.92 -6.52
CA HIS A 39 -3.08 3.26 -6.33
C HIS A 39 -4.18 3.94 -7.15
N ALA A 40 -5.29 3.22 -7.36
CA ALA A 40 -6.51 3.79 -7.93
C ALA A 40 -7.40 4.36 -6.82
N SER A 41 -7.26 5.65 -6.53
CA SER A 41 -8.12 6.38 -5.61
C SER A 41 -9.55 6.48 -6.16
N SER A 42 -10.55 6.25 -5.30
CA SER A 42 -11.96 6.36 -5.67
C SER A 42 -12.37 7.79 -6.05
N SER A 43 -11.65 8.81 -5.56
CA SER A 43 -11.95 10.23 -5.80
C SER A 43 -10.97 10.92 -6.75
N HIS A 44 -9.76 10.39 -6.92
CA HIS A 44 -8.69 11.05 -7.69
C HIS A 44 -8.17 10.21 -8.87
N GLY A 45 -8.75 9.02 -9.11
CA GLY A 45 -8.26 8.11 -10.15
C GLY A 45 -6.89 7.53 -9.79
N VAL A 46 -6.09 7.20 -10.80
CA VAL A 46 -4.74 6.64 -10.59
C VAL A 46 -3.81 7.75 -10.11
N THR A 47 -3.34 7.63 -8.88
CA THR A 47 -2.49 8.64 -8.24
C THR A 47 -1.45 7.99 -7.33
N GLU A 48 -0.44 8.77 -6.99
CA GLU A 48 0.56 8.39 -5.99
C GLU A 48 0.20 8.92 -4.60
N ALA A 49 0.67 8.23 -3.57
CA ALA A 49 0.55 8.65 -2.18
C ALA A 49 1.75 8.19 -1.34
N SER A 50 1.87 8.71 -0.11
CA SER A 50 2.87 8.24 0.85
C SER A 50 2.28 7.26 1.84
N LEU A 51 2.94 6.12 2.05
CA LEU A 51 2.62 5.21 3.17
C LEU A 51 2.95 5.82 4.53
N ALA A 52 3.68 6.94 4.57
CA ALA A 52 3.88 7.70 5.80
C ALA A 52 2.68 8.59 6.16
N ASP A 53 1.73 8.81 5.24
CA ASP A 53 0.54 9.60 5.51
C ASP A 53 -0.34 8.90 6.55
N LYS A 54 -0.78 9.66 7.57
CA LYS A 54 -1.57 9.14 8.71
C LYS A 54 -2.79 8.34 8.26
N TRP A 55 -3.43 8.76 7.16
CA TRP A 55 -4.61 8.09 6.62
C TRP A 55 -4.31 6.67 6.15
N PHE A 56 -3.19 6.46 5.44
CA PHE A 56 -2.74 5.14 4.98
C PHE A 56 -2.18 4.31 6.13
N GLN A 57 -1.42 4.92 7.05
CA GLN A 57 -0.88 4.23 8.23
C GLN A 57 -2.00 3.63 9.09
N ALA A 58 -3.06 4.39 9.36
CA ALA A 58 -4.18 3.94 10.18
C ALA A 58 -4.97 2.77 9.56
N ARG A 59 -4.81 2.53 8.25
CA ARG A 59 -5.57 1.53 7.49
C ARG A 59 -4.70 0.39 6.99
N TYR A 60 -3.39 0.44 7.20
CA TYR A 60 -2.46 -0.55 6.66
C TYR A 60 -2.65 -1.91 7.34
N LEU A 61 -2.93 -2.94 6.55
CA LEU A 61 -3.10 -4.30 7.02
C LEU A 61 -1.86 -5.18 6.81
N GLY A 62 -1.04 -4.84 5.81
CA GLY A 62 0.15 -5.60 5.48
C GLY A 62 0.51 -5.56 4.01
N ALA A 63 1.54 -6.31 3.64
CA ALA A 63 2.05 -6.37 2.29
C ALA A 63 2.29 -7.79 1.78
N ARG A 64 2.25 -7.95 0.46
CA ARG A 64 2.53 -9.21 -0.24
C ARG A 64 3.42 -8.98 -1.45
N ARG A 65 4.44 -9.82 -1.60
CA ARG A 65 5.23 -9.96 -2.82
C ARG A 65 4.62 -11.02 -3.72
N VAL A 66 4.32 -10.65 -4.97
CA VAL A 66 3.68 -11.53 -5.97
C VAL A 66 4.64 -11.93 -7.10
N VAL A 67 5.56 -11.06 -7.47
CA VAL A 67 6.60 -11.35 -8.47
C VAL A 67 7.80 -11.99 -7.78
N ARG A 68 8.35 -13.05 -8.36
CA ARG A 68 9.52 -13.75 -7.84
C ARG A 68 10.77 -13.34 -8.58
#